data_AF-A0A972MZL1-F1
#
_entry.id   AF-A0A972MZL1-F1
#
_cell.length_a   1.000
_cell.length_b   1.000
_cell.length_c   1.000
_cell.angle_alpha   90.00
_cell.angle_beta   90.00
_cell.angle_gamma   90.00
#
_symmetry.space_group_name_H-M   'P 1'
#
loop_
_entity.id
_entity.type
_entity.pdbx_description
1 polymer ?
#
loop_
_entity_poly.entity_id
_entity_poly.type
_entity_poly.pdbx_seq_one_letter_code
_entity_poly.pdbx_strand_id
1 'polypeptide(L)'
;MARKSSVERLPPDILEALQSLLRDPRITQLEATEQINAILEAQGHDESVSKSAVNRYSMRMQKVGERLTQSREMAKMWIGKLGSQPQGETGKLLNEIIRTLAFETTMSIAENEEPASPKLLSQLALAVQRLEASATDNLKRDEEIRKQERARATEAAAETAASVGKANGLSQQAVTEIKNQILGIQTT
;
A
#
# COMPACT_ATOMS: atom_id res chain seq x y z
N MET A 1 20.40 31.72 -1.49
CA MET A 1 19.11 31.08 -1.84
C MET A 1 18.85 31.35 -3.32
N ALA A 2 18.43 30.34 -4.10
CA ALA A 2 18.10 30.53 -5.51
C ALA A 2 16.90 31.49 -5.66
N ARG A 3 16.97 32.45 -6.57
CA ARG A 3 15.89 33.41 -6.84
C ARG A 3 14.65 32.64 -7.34
N LYS A 4 13.48 32.87 -6.70
CA LYS A 4 12.20 32.30 -7.13
C LYS A 4 11.95 32.64 -8.61
N SER A 5 11.43 31.70 -9.38
CA SER A 5 11.15 31.93 -10.80
C SER A 5 10.07 33.00 -10.98
N SER A 6 10.00 33.67 -12.14
CA SER A 6 8.92 34.62 -12.43
C SER A 6 7.53 33.98 -12.34
N VAL A 7 7.39 32.71 -12.74
CA VAL A 7 6.15 31.94 -12.61
C VAL A 7 5.75 31.73 -11.14
N GLU A 8 6.71 31.47 -10.25
CA GLU A 8 6.47 31.27 -8.80
C GLU A 8 6.15 32.58 -8.05
N ARG A 9 6.28 33.72 -8.73
CA ARG A 9 5.92 35.05 -8.19
C ARG A 9 4.59 35.56 -8.72
N LEU A 10 3.94 34.83 -9.63
CA LEU A 10 2.62 35.18 -10.13
C LEU A 10 1.60 35.25 -8.98
N PRO A 11 0.64 36.18 -9.04
CA PRO A 11 -0.57 36.12 -8.22
C PRO A 11 -1.25 34.74 -8.30
N PRO A 12 -1.84 34.23 -7.19
CA PRO A 12 -2.39 32.88 -7.15
C PRO A 12 -3.43 32.59 -8.25
N ASP A 13 -4.30 33.55 -8.56
CA ASP A 13 -5.32 33.47 -9.60
C ASP A 13 -4.70 33.36 -11.02
N ILE A 14 -3.67 34.15 -11.29
CA ILE A 14 -2.94 34.09 -12.57
C ILE A 14 -2.12 32.80 -12.68
N LEU A 15 -1.53 32.33 -11.59
CA LEU A 15 -0.83 31.05 -11.55
C LEU A 15 -1.80 29.89 -11.84
N GLU A 16 -3.00 29.92 -11.28
CA GLU A 16 -4.04 28.92 -11.55
C GLU A 16 -4.49 28.96 -13.02
N ALA A 17 -4.67 30.17 -13.60
CA ALA A 17 -4.95 30.32 -15.02
C ALA A 17 -3.84 29.71 -15.90
N LEU A 18 -2.56 29.98 -15.57
CA LEU A 18 -1.43 29.38 -16.28
C LEU A 18 -1.44 27.86 -16.18
N GLN A 19 -1.68 27.31 -14.99
CA GLN A 19 -1.78 25.87 -14.77
C GLN A 19 -2.97 25.24 -15.52
N SER A 20 -4.07 25.97 -15.70
CA SER A 20 -5.20 25.53 -16.51
C SER A 20 -4.82 25.40 -17.98
N LEU A 21 -4.17 26.44 -18.53
CA LEU A 21 -3.68 26.43 -19.90
C LEU A 21 -2.66 25.32 -20.14
N LEU A 22 -1.71 25.12 -19.23
CA LEU A 22 -0.70 24.06 -19.34
C LEU A 22 -1.24 22.63 -19.19
N ARG A 23 -2.49 22.46 -18.72
CA ARG A 23 -3.17 21.16 -18.69
C ARG A 23 -3.88 20.82 -19.99
N ASP A 24 -4.17 21.81 -20.84
CA ASP A 24 -4.80 21.58 -22.13
C ASP A 24 -3.73 21.20 -23.17
N PRO A 25 -3.73 19.96 -23.68
CA PRO A 25 -2.72 19.51 -24.65
C PRO A 25 -2.78 20.26 -25.99
N ARG A 26 -3.85 21.04 -26.22
CA ARG A 26 -4.03 21.85 -27.43
C ARG A 26 -3.33 23.21 -27.34
N ILE A 27 -2.92 23.63 -26.14
CA ILE A 27 -2.28 24.92 -25.90
C ILE A 27 -0.77 24.70 -25.76
N THR A 28 -0.01 25.37 -26.62
CA THR A 28 1.45 25.34 -26.54
C THR A 28 1.95 26.21 -25.37
N GLN A 29 3.16 25.94 -24.88
CA GLN A 29 3.77 26.75 -23.83
C GLN A 29 3.98 28.22 -24.29
N LEU A 30 4.10 28.45 -25.61
CA LEU A 30 4.19 29.80 -26.16
C LEU A 30 2.84 30.52 -26.02
N GLU A 31 1.75 29.92 -26.50
CA GLU A 31 0.40 30.48 -26.38
C GLU A 31 -0.01 30.70 -24.92
N ALA A 32 0.32 29.76 -24.03
CA ALA A 32 0.10 29.92 -22.59
C ALA A 32 0.89 31.12 -22.02
N THR A 33 2.11 31.35 -22.49
CA THR A 33 2.92 32.50 -22.08
C THR A 33 2.28 33.81 -22.56
N GLU A 34 1.86 33.87 -23.83
CA GLU A 34 1.23 35.05 -24.43
C GLU A 34 -0.08 35.41 -23.74
N GLN A 35 -0.95 34.42 -23.50
CA GLN A 35 -2.23 34.65 -22.81
C GLN A 35 -2.03 35.12 -21.36
N ILE A 36 -1.05 34.58 -20.64
CA ILE A 36 -0.79 34.99 -19.26
C ILE A 36 -0.18 36.38 -19.19
N ASN A 37 0.70 36.73 -20.12
CA ASN A 37 1.22 38.10 -20.21
C ASN A 37 0.12 39.11 -20.57
N ALA A 38 -0.84 38.74 -21.43
CA ALA A 38 -1.99 39.60 -21.73
C ALA A 38 -2.88 39.83 -20.49
N ILE A 39 -3.07 38.80 -19.65
CA ILE A 39 -3.80 38.93 -18.38
C ILE A 39 -3.05 39.84 -17.40
N LEU A 40 -1.72 39.66 -17.29
CA LEU A 40 -0.86 40.50 -16.43
C LEU A 40 -0.94 41.98 -16.84
N GLU A 41 -0.85 42.26 -18.15
CA GLU A 41 -0.95 43.61 -18.69
C GLU A 41 -2.34 44.22 -18.44
N ALA A 42 -3.42 43.48 -18.69
CA ALA A 42 -4.78 43.95 -18.47
C ALA A 42 -5.08 44.27 -16.99
N GLN A 43 -4.38 43.60 -16.06
CA GLN A 43 -4.49 43.84 -14.63
C GLN A 43 -3.46 44.87 -14.10
N GLY A 44 -2.61 45.43 -14.96
CA GLY A 44 -1.64 46.47 -14.60
C GLY A 44 -0.41 45.95 -13.85
N HIS A 45 -0.01 44.69 -14.05
CA HIS A 45 1.25 44.17 -13.49
C HIS A 45 2.43 44.55 -14.38
N ASP A 46 3.49 45.11 -13.78
CA ASP A 46 4.72 45.51 -14.50
C ASP A 46 5.62 44.30 -14.89
N GLU A 47 5.42 43.15 -14.26
CA GLU A 47 6.22 41.95 -14.51
C GLU A 47 5.56 41.01 -15.52
N SER A 48 6.35 40.50 -16.47
CA SER A 48 5.94 39.44 -17.40
C SER A 48 6.68 38.13 -17.15
N VAL A 49 6.09 37.03 -17.62
CA VAL A 49 6.73 35.71 -17.63
C VAL A 49 7.35 35.42 -18.99
N SER A 50 8.54 34.82 -18.98
CA SER A 50 9.18 34.36 -20.21
C SER A 50 8.79 32.93 -20.56
N LYS A 51 8.79 32.61 -21.86
CA LYS A 51 8.56 31.25 -22.37
C LYS A 51 9.44 30.22 -21.67
N SER A 52 10.72 30.53 -21.44
CA SER A 52 11.65 29.63 -20.77
C SER A 52 11.28 29.36 -19.31
N ALA A 53 10.71 30.35 -18.60
CA ALA A 53 10.22 30.15 -17.24
C ALA A 53 8.97 29.27 -17.23
N VAL A 54 8.03 29.52 -18.14
CA VAL A 54 6.82 28.69 -18.33
C VAL A 54 7.18 27.25 -18.71
N ASN A 55 8.15 27.06 -19.62
CA ASN A 55 8.60 25.72 -20.02
C ASN A 55 9.19 24.92 -18.86
N ARG A 56 10.11 25.51 -18.08
CA ARG A 56 10.65 24.85 -16.88
C ARG A 56 9.56 24.51 -15.87
N TYR A 57 8.58 25.38 -15.71
CA TYR A 57 7.44 25.12 -14.85
C TYR A 57 6.59 23.95 -15.36
N SER A 58 6.25 23.94 -16.64
CA SER A 58 5.52 22.85 -17.33
C SER A 58 6.22 21.50 -17.17
N MET A 59 7.54 21.44 -17.38
CA MET A 59 8.31 20.21 -17.21
C MET A 59 8.25 19.67 -15.77
N ARG A 60 8.30 20.56 -14.77
CA ARG A 60 8.14 20.15 -13.36
C ARG A 60 6.73 19.63 -13.08
N MET A 61 5.69 20.30 -13.59
CA MET A 61 4.31 19.82 -13.49
C MET A 61 4.15 18.44 -14.12
N GLN A 62 4.68 18.24 -15.32
CA GLN A 62 4.61 16.96 -16.03
C GLN A 62 5.27 15.85 -15.22
N LYS A 63 6.50 16.06 -14.72
CA LYS A 63 7.20 15.08 -13.87
C LYS A 63 6.40 14.69 -12.62
N VAL A 64 5.74 15.66 -11.99
CA VAL A 64 4.88 15.40 -10.83
C VAL A 64 3.61 14.66 -11.24
N GLY A 65 3.00 15.04 -12.36
CA GLY A 65 1.82 14.40 -12.92
C GLY A 65 2.04 12.95 -13.32
N GLU A 66 3.14 12.66 -14.02
CA GLU A 66 3.55 11.30 -14.40
C GLU A 66 3.72 10.42 -13.16
N ARG A 67 4.41 10.93 -12.13
CA ARG A 67 4.59 10.21 -10.87
C ARG A 67 3.24 9.95 -10.16
N LEU A 68 2.33 10.91 -10.18
CA LEU A 68 1.01 10.77 -9.57
C LEU A 68 0.15 9.74 -10.32
N THR A 69 0.18 9.75 -11.66
CA THR A 69 -0.50 8.77 -12.50
C THR A 69 0.06 7.37 -12.25
N GLN A 70 1.37 7.19 -12.26
CA GLN A 70 2.01 5.91 -11.91
C GLN A 70 1.60 5.44 -10.51
N SER A 71 1.60 6.33 -9.53
CA SER A 71 1.18 6.02 -8.15
C SER A 71 -0.28 5.58 -8.08
N ARG A 72 -1.17 6.21 -8.87
CA ARG A 72 -2.59 5.85 -8.95
C ARG A 72 -2.80 4.50 -9.64
N GLU A 73 -2.10 4.22 -10.72
CA GLU A 73 -2.18 2.92 -11.41
C GLU A 73 -1.64 1.80 -10.52
N MET A 74 -0.53 2.03 -9.83
CA MET A 74 -0.06 1.12 -8.78
C MET A 74 -1.14 0.94 -7.72
N ALA A 75 -1.69 2.01 -7.15
CA ALA A 75 -2.74 1.92 -6.13
C ALA A 75 -3.97 1.12 -6.61
N LYS A 76 -4.41 1.28 -7.85
CA LYS A 76 -5.51 0.49 -8.44
C LYS A 76 -5.17 -1.00 -8.54
N MET A 77 -3.97 -1.32 -9.04
CA MET A 77 -3.50 -2.72 -9.08
C MET A 77 -3.45 -3.31 -7.68
N TRP A 78 -2.98 -2.54 -6.69
CA TRP A 78 -2.92 -2.96 -5.30
C TRP A 78 -4.31 -3.13 -4.69
N ILE A 79 -5.26 -2.21 -4.91
CA ILE A 79 -6.64 -2.34 -4.44
C ILE A 79 -7.29 -3.60 -5.03
N GLY A 80 -7.06 -3.91 -6.31
CA GLY A 80 -7.56 -5.14 -6.92
C GLY A 80 -6.97 -6.41 -6.30
N LYS A 81 -5.66 -6.42 -6.05
CA LYS A 81 -4.96 -7.58 -5.46
C LYS A 81 -5.21 -7.74 -3.95
N LEU A 82 -5.33 -6.65 -3.20
CA LEU A 82 -5.48 -6.65 -1.74
C LEU A 82 -6.96 -6.72 -1.33
N GLY A 83 -7.85 -6.03 -2.05
CA GLY A 83 -9.28 -5.99 -1.72
C GLY A 83 -10.04 -7.29 -2.00
N SER A 84 -9.48 -8.20 -2.80
CA SER A 84 -10.05 -9.52 -3.10
C SER A 84 -9.58 -10.63 -2.15
N GLN A 85 -8.65 -10.33 -1.24
CA GLN A 85 -8.03 -11.31 -0.35
C GLN A 85 -8.67 -11.26 1.05
N PRO A 86 -8.80 -12.41 1.74
CA PRO A 86 -9.17 -12.44 3.15
C PRO A 86 -8.28 -11.50 3.99
N GLN A 87 -8.81 -10.96 5.08
CA GLN A 87 -8.12 -9.95 5.93
C GLN A 87 -6.70 -10.35 6.36
N GLY A 88 -6.39 -11.65 6.46
CA GLY A 88 -5.05 -12.18 6.76
C GLY A 88 -4.10 -12.28 5.55
N GLU A 89 -4.61 -12.58 4.35
CA GLU A 89 -3.82 -12.74 3.13
C GLU A 89 -3.34 -11.40 2.56
N THR A 90 -4.09 -10.33 2.81
CA THR A 90 -3.68 -8.95 2.49
C THR A 90 -2.37 -8.56 3.20
N GLY A 91 -2.22 -8.92 4.47
CA GLY A 91 -1.01 -8.63 5.25
C GLY A 91 0.20 -9.43 4.76
N LYS A 92 0.01 -10.70 4.40
CA LYS A 92 1.06 -11.54 3.80
C LYS A 92 1.54 -10.96 2.46
N LEU A 93 0.61 -10.54 1.60
CA LEU A 93 0.94 -9.90 0.32
C LEU A 93 1.71 -8.58 0.53
N LEU A 94 1.29 -7.73 1.49
CA LEU A 94 2.01 -6.49 1.80
C LEU A 94 3.46 -6.75 2.25
N ASN A 95 3.66 -7.76 3.08
CA ASN A 95 5.01 -8.15 3.51
C ASN A 95 5.89 -8.59 2.34
N GLU A 96 5.34 -9.37 1.40
CA GLU A 96 6.09 -9.82 0.22
C GLU A 96 6.52 -8.65 -0.67
N ILE A 97 5.64 -7.67 -0.87
CA ILE A 97 5.95 -6.47 -1.65
C ILE A 97 7.09 -5.67 -1.04
N ILE A 98 7.05 -5.45 0.28
CA ILE A 98 8.11 -4.71 0.97
C ILE A 98 9.44 -5.49 0.88
N ARG A 99 9.40 -6.83 0.93
CA ARG A 99 10.58 -7.68 0.72
C ARG A 99 11.14 -7.50 -0.69
N THR A 100 10.31 -7.49 -1.73
CA THR A 100 10.73 -7.22 -3.12
C THR A 100 11.36 -5.83 -3.25
N LEU A 101 10.72 -4.78 -2.73
CA LEU A 101 11.24 -3.42 -2.81
C LEU A 101 12.58 -3.26 -2.06
N ALA A 102 12.73 -3.92 -0.90
CA ALA A 102 13.99 -3.92 -0.16
C ALA A 102 15.11 -4.63 -0.95
N PHE A 103 14.79 -5.73 -1.64
CA PHE A 103 15.72 -6.43 -2.52
C PHE A 103 16.13 -5.56 -3.72
N GLU A 104 15.16 -5.00 -4.45
CA GLU A 104 15.42 -4.09 -5.58
C GLU A 104 16.26 -2.89 -5.17
N THR A 105 15.95 -2.29 -4.02
CA THR A 105 16.75 -1.19 -3.46
C THR A 105 18.18 -1.63 -3.15
N THR A 106 18.37 -2.82 -2.59
CA THR A 106 19.69 -3.37 -2.28
C THR A 106 20.49 -3.66 -3.56
N MET A 107 19.84 -4.17 -4.61
CA MET A 107 20.47 -4.38 -5.92
C MET A 107 20.86 -3.06 -6.58
N SER A 108 19.96 -2.06 -6.58
CA SER A 108 20.28 -0.73 -7.10
C SER A 108 21.45 -0.08 -6.35
N ILE A 109 21.53 -0.25 -5.03
CA ILE A 109 22.68 0.19 -4.24
C ILE A 109 23.95 -0.56 -4.65
N ALA A 110 23.89 -1.87 -4.85
CA ALA A 110 25.04 -2.68 -5.22
C ALA A 110 25.57 -2.38 -6.63
N GLU A 111 24.69 -1.97 -7.55
CA GLU A 111 25.03 -1.55 -8.92
C GLU A 111 25.60 -0.13 -8.98
N ASN A 112 25.28 0.72 -8.01
CA ASN A 112 25.88 2.04 -7.90
C ASN A 112 27.24 1.91 -7.20
N GLU A 113 28.32 2.40 -7.82
CA GLU A 113 29.68 2.36 -7.24
C GLU A 113 29.83 3.18 -5.93
N GLU A 114 28.77 3.88 -5.51
CA GLU A 114 28.73 4.59 -4.23
C GLU A 114 28.21 3.70 -3.09
N PRO A 115 28.94 3.61 -1.97
CA PRO A 115 28.49 2.87 -0.80
C PRO A 115 27.13 3.36 -0.28
N ALA A 116 26.28 2.40 0.11
CA ALA A 116 25.03 2.71 0.80
C ALA A 116 25.28 3.59 2.04
N SER A 117 24.47 4.64 2.22
CA SER A 117 24.57 5.44 3.46
C SER A 117 24.24 4.57 4.69
N PRO A 118 24.94 4.75 5.83
CA PRO A 118 24.64 4.00 7.07
C PRO A 118 23.18 4.14 7.53
N LYS A 119 22.58 5.31 7.28
CA LYS A 119 21.17 5.58 7.59
C LYS A 119 20.22 4.70 6.77
N LEU A 120 20.50 4.53 5.48
CA LEU A 120 19.71 3.68 4.60
C LEU A 120 19.81 2.21 5.01
N LEU A 121 21.03 1.74 5.32
CA LEU A 121 21.25 0.38 5.84
C LEU A 121 20.49 0.13 7.14
N SER A 122 20.52 1.08 8.09
CA SER A 122 19.76 0.97 9.34
C SER A 122 18.24 0.92 9.11
N GLN A 123 17.73 1.72 8.19
CA GLN A 123 16.30 1.72 7.83
C GLN A 123 15.88 0.41 7.16
N LEU A 124 16.71 -0.15 6.28
CA LEU A 124 16.48 -1.46 5.66
C LEU A 124 16.50 -2.57 6.70
N ALA A 125 17.48 -2.58 7.61
CA ALA A 125 17.54 -3.57 8.69
C ALA A 125 16.30 -3.53 9.59
N LEU A 126 15.82 -2.33 9.94
CA LEU A 126 14.59 -2.17 10.73
C LEU A 126 13.34 -2.62 9.95
N ALA A 127 13.29 -2.36 8.64
CA ALA A 127 12.21 -2.84 7.80
C ALA A 127 12.17 -4.38 7.77
N VAL A 128 13.31 -5.03 7.55
CA VAL A 128 13.44 -6.50 7.59
C VAL A 128 13.02 -7.05 8.95
N GLN A 129 13.50 -6.46 10.06
CA GLN A 129 13.11 -6.90 11.41
C GLN A 129 11.59 -6.86 11.63
N ARG A 130 10.93 -5.80 11.15
CA ARG A 130 9.47 -5.67 11.26
C ARG A 130 8.73 -6.68 10.38
N LEU A 131 9.25 -6.99 9.20
CA LEU A 131 8.69 -8.03 8.33
C LEU A 131 8.75 -9.41 8.99
N GLU A 132 9.90 -9.78 9.56
CA GLU A 132 10.06 -11.08 10.23
C GLU A 132 9.18 -11.20 11.49
N ALA A 133 9.03 -10.12 12.26
CA ALA A 133 8.10 -10.08 13.38
C ALA A 133 6.65 -10.29 12.93
N SER A 134 6.22 -9.60 11.86
CA SER A 134 4.87 -9.75 11.30
C SER A 134 4.63 -11.17 10.76
N ALA A 135 5.62 -11.78 10.09
CA ALA A 135 5.53 -13.16 9.61
C ALA A 135 5.36 -14.15 10.78
N THR A 136 6.10 -13.95 11.87
CA THR A 136 6.00 -14.76 13.08
C THR A 136 4.60 -14.67 13.71
N ASP A 137 4.05 -13.46 13.83
CA ASP A 137 2.72 -13.26 14.40
C ASP A 137 1.62 -13.85 13.51
N ASN A 138 1.77 -13.77 12.18
CA ASN A 138 0.86 -14.41 11.24
C ASN A 138 0.88 -15.95 11.40
N LEU A 139 2.07 -16.55 11.54
CA LEU A 139 2.19 -17.99 11.80
C LEU A 139 1.48 -18.40 13.10
N LYS A 140 1.70 -17.66 14.19
CA LYS A 140 1.01 -17.92 15.47
C LYS A 140 -0.50 -17.82 15.35
N ARG A 141 -1.00 -16.82 14.61
CA ARG A 141 -2.45 -16.68 14.36
C ARG A 141 -2.99 -17.85 13.55
N ASP A 142 -2.29 -18.26 12.49
CA ASP A 142 -2.69 -19.40 11.66
C ASP A 142 -2.70 -20.71 12.47
N GLU A 143 -1.73 -20.91 13.36
CA GLU A 143 -1.71 -22.04 14.31
C GLU A 143 -2.88 -22.01 15.29
N GLU A 144 -3.19 -20.85 15.86
CA GLU A 144 -4.31 -20.69 16.80
C GLU A 144 -5.66 -20.92 16.10
N ILE A 145 -5.83 -20.40 14.87
CA ILE A 145 -7.02 -20.68 14.06
C ILE A 145 -7.13 -22.19 13.81
N ARG A 146 -6.06 -22.86 13.38
CA ARG A 146 -6.07 -24.32 13.17
C ARG A 146 -6.39 -25.09 14.44
N LYS A 147 -5.90 -24.63 15.59
CA LYS A 147 -6.19 -25.25 16.89
C LYS A 147 -7.66 -25.10 17.26
N GLN A 148 -8.23 -23.91 17.08
CA GLN A 148 -9.65 -23.65 17.33
C GLN A 148 -10.55 -24.46 16.38
N GLU A 149 -10.20 -24.54 15.10
CA GLU A 149 -10.95 -25.33 14.12
C GLU A 149 -10.88 -26.84 14.43
N ARG A 150 -9.72 -27.35 14.83
CA ARG A 150 -9.60 -28.74 15.33
C ARG A 150 -10.45 -28.96 16.58
N ALA A 151 -10.42 -28.04 17.55
CA ALA A 151 -11.22 -28.16 18.76
C ALA A 151 -12.73 -28.21 18.44
N ARG A 152 -13.21 -27.29 17.60
CA ARG A 152 -14.61 -27.27 17.13
C ARG A 152 -14.99 -28.55 16.37
N ALA A 153 -14.12 -29.03 15.49
CA ALA A 153 -14.36 -30.26 14.74
C ALA A 153 -14.44 -31.49 15.68
N THR A 154 -13.55 -31.56 16.67
CA THR A 154 -13.56 -32.63 17.68
C THR A 154 -14.82 -32.56 18.56
N GLU A 155 -15.22 -31.36 19.00
CA GLU A 155 -16.47 -31.15 19.75
C GLU A 155 -17.70 -31.59 18.95
N ALA A 156 -17.81 -31.15 17.69
CA ALA A 156 -18.90 -31.53 16.80
C ALA A 156 -18.95 -33.04 16.53
N ALA A 157 -17.78 -33.68 16.36
CA ALA A 157 -17.68 -35.14 16.22
C ALA A 157 -18.15 -35.86 17.49
N ALA A 158 -17.74 -35.38 18.67
CA ALA A 158 -18.12 -35.94 19.96
C ALA A 158 -19.64 -35.81 20.20
N GLU A 159 -20.25 -34.67 19.85
CA GLU A 159 -21.69 -34.47 19.92
C GLU A 159 -22.46 -35.35 18.94
N THR A 160 -21.96 -35.48 17.70
CA THR A 160 -22.56 -36.35 16.69
C THR A 160 -22.53 -37.82 17.15
N ALA A 161 -21.39 -38.30 17.63
CA ALA A 161 -21.24 -39.65 18.16
C ALA A 161 -22.17 -39.89 19.35
N ALA A 162 -22.29 -38.91 20.26
CA ALA A 162 -23.20 -39.01 21.40
C ALA A 162 -24.67 -39.07 20.98
N SER A 163 -25.07 -38.27 19.98
CA SER A 163 -26.42 -38.27 19.42
C SER A 163 -26.78 -39.61 18.77
N VAL A 164 -25.89 -40.11 17.90
CA VAL A 164 -26.03 -41.42 17.25
C VAL A 164 -26.06 -42.55 18.27
N GLY A 165 -25.21 -42.49 19.29
CA GLY A 165 -25.16 -43.48 20.37
C GLY A 165 -26.48 -43.56 21.14
N LYS A 166 -27.04 -42.41 21.52
CA LYS A 166 -28.37 -42.34 22.18
C LYS A 166 -29.47 -42.89 21.29
N ALA A 167 -29.48 -42.53 20.00
CA ALA A 167 -30.47 -43.01 19.04
C ALA A 167 -30.42 -44.54 18.86
N ASN A 168 -29.24 -45.15 19.00
CA ASN A 168 -29.04 -46.60 18.92
C ASN A 168 -29.19 -47.33 20.28
N GLY A 169 -29.66 -46.64 21.33
CA GLY A 169 -29.97 -47.26 22.62
C GLY A 169 -28.77 -47.48 23.55
N LEU A 170 -27.62 -46.83 23.31
CA LEU A 170 -26.51 -46.86 24.27
C LEU A 170 -26.91 -46.20 25.60
N SER A 171 -26.37 -46.74 26.70
CA SER A 171 -26.56 -46.16 28.04
C SER A 171 -25.90 -44.78 28.12
N GLN A 172 -26.38 -43.93 29.05
CA GLN A 172 -25.77 -42.60 29.28
C GLN A 172 -24.29 -42.70 29.65
N GLN A 173 -23.88 -43.72 30.40
CA GLN A 173 -22.47 -43.97 30.73
C GLN A 173 -21.65 -44.26 29.47
N ALA A 174 -22.09 -45.17 28.61
CA ALA A 174 -21.40 -45.50 27.37
C ALA A 174 -21.27 -44.30 26.41
N VAL A 175 -22.32 -43.49 26.31
CA VAL A 175 -22.30 -42.25 25.49
C VAL A 175 -21.32 -41.22 26.06
N THR A 176 -21.27 -41.07 27.38
CA THR A 176 -20.34 -40.16 28.05
C THR A 176 -18.89 -40.60 27.85
N GLU A 177 -18.64 -41.90 27.93
CA GLU A 177 -17.31 -42.48 27.73
C GLU A 177 -16.81 -42.30 26.29
N ILE A 178 -17.65 -42.57 25.28
CA ILE A 178 -17.32 -42.30 23.88
C ILE A 178 -17.04 -40.81 23.65
N LYS A 179 -17.85 -39.92 24.23
CA LYS A 179 -17.64 -38.46 24.13
C LYS A 179 -16.28 -38.06 24.73
N ASN A 180 -15.94 -38.59 25.90
CA ASN A 180 -14.68 -38.30 26.58
C ASN A 180 -13.47 -38.85 25.81
N GLN A 181 -13.58 -40.04 25.22
CA GLN A 181 -12.53 -40.61 24.37
C GLN A 181 -12.27 -39.75 23.12
N ILE A 182 -13.33 -39.29 22.44
CA ILE A 182 -13.19 -38.41 21.27
C ILE A 182 -12.56 -37.07 21.66
N LEU A 183 -12.94 -36.51 22.82
CA LEU A 183 -12.37 -35.28 23.36
C LEU A 183 -10.98 -35.45 23.99
N GLY A 184 -10.47 -36.69 24.10
CA GLY A 184 -9.19 -36.99 24.73
C GLY A 184 -9.14 -36.72 26.25
N ILE A 185 -10.30 -36.70 26.91
CA ILE A 185 -10.40 -36.52 28.37
C ILE A 185 -10.20 -37.89 29.01
N GLN A 186 -9.13 -38.06 29.80
CA GLN A 186 -8.93 -39.30 30.56
C GLN A 186 -9.99 -39.42 31.65
N THR A 187 -10.83 -40.44 31.56
CA THR A 187 -11.72 -40.87 32.63
C THR A 187 -10.94 -41.77 33.60
N THR A 188 -10.65 -41.26 34.79
CA THR A 188 -10.23 -42.07 35.97
C THR A 188 -11.41 -42.79 36.60
#